data_AF-A0A8T5FE66-F1
#
_entry.id   AF-A0A8T5FE66-F1
#
_cell.length_a   1.000
_cell.length_b   1.000
_cell.length_c   1.000
_cell.angle_alpha   90.00
_cell.angle_beta   90.00
_cell.angle_gamma   90.00
#
_symmetry.space_group_name_H-M   'P 1'
#
loop_
_entity.id
_entity.type
_entity.pdbx_description
1 polymer ?
#
loop_
_entity_poly.entity_id
_entity_poly.type
_entity_poly.pdbx_seq_one_letter_code
_entity_poly.pdbx_strand_id
1 'polypeptide(L)'
;MNNITLNPSFNEWLTDITNSERNVTHRKQRRPPTEKERMFLKRCYEINVVQGFFFSKHDFADMTNENFRQYVHNLSPWIKKQINSRPAFYHLTGINVEGITINHTEVNTISINFESKLKECKKQPPEMHDLRIETHTSGLYEALLNINKPHTKNKQIHLSMPNIRTRFKTKVSVSQNGRLLLMIACTQKPVPYSIGGFNELIEYVSKVSYYLMTYSNFDFVTEPVSQWRMSYYHLNHDLIIDSSMFKYKIENLQEHSVTYLKELEGKTVLRYEKTISPNKTIEEEQTIAMEKEQERLEKEWCDDETAHPVEFKKANELSK
;
A
#
# COMPACT_ATOMS: atom_id res chain seq x y z
N MET A 1 -20.28 -12.11 16.07
CA MET A 1 -18.85 -12.38 16.34
C MET A 1 -18.28 -11.20 17.11
N ASN A 2 -17.51 -11.45 18.16
CA ASN A 2 -17.12 -10.49 19.21
C ASN A 2 -16.33 -9.28 18.69
N ASN A 3 -16.79 -8.06 19.03
CA ASN A 3 -16.01 -6.82 18.93
C ASN A 3 -14.84 -6.88 19.93
N ILE A 4 -13.70 -7.42 19.49
CA ILE A 4 -12.46 -7.30 20.27
C ILE A 4 -11.86 -5.95 19.92
N THR A 5 -12.02 -4.96 20.79
CA THR A 5 -11.29 -3.70 20.70
C THR A 5 -9.80 -4.03 20.88
N LEU A 6 -9.04 -4.02 19.78
CA LEU A 6 -7.64 -4.47 19.74
C LEU A 6 -6.70 -3.63 20.62
N ASN A 7 -7.08 -2.37 20.89
CA ASN A 7 -6.33 -1.42 21.71
C ASN A 7 -7.23 -0.79 22.79
N PRO A 8 -6.74 -0.61 24.02
CA PRO A 8 -7.45 0.12 25.08
C PRO A 8 -7.56 1.60 24.74
N SER A 9 -8.56 2.32 25.26
CA SER A 9 -8.67 3.78 25.07
C SER A 9 -7.44 4.52 25.60
N PHE A 10 -7.22 5.78 25.16
CA PHE A 10 -6.05 6.55 25.59
C PHE A 10 -5.92 6.64 27.12
N ASN A 11 -7.02 6.84 27.83
CA ASN A 11 -7.01 6.97 29.29
C ASN A 11 -6.75 5.62 29.98
N GLU A 12 -7.30 4.53 29.46
CA GLU A 12 -7.03 3.17 29.95
C GLU A 12 -5.56 2.80 29.72
N TRP A 13 -5.07 2.98 28.48
CA TRP A 13 -3.66 2.76 28.14
C TRP A 13 -2.72 3.58 29.03
N LEU A 14 -3.01 4.87 29.21
CA LEU A 14 -2.18 5.76 30.02
C LEU A 14 -2.17 5.32 31.49
N THR A 15 -3.33 4.90 32.01
CA THR A 15 -3.46 4.39 33.37
C THR A 15 -2.65 3.10 33.54
N ASP A 16 -2.84 2.14 32.63
CA ASP A 16 -2.15 0.85 32.66
C ASP A 16 -0.64 1.00 32.56
N ILE A 17 -0.15 1.83 31.63
CA ILE A 17 1.28 2.00 31.44
C ILE A 17 1.90 2.75 32.63
N THR A 18 1.23 3.76 33.19
CA THR A 18 1.73 4.47 34.39
C THR A 18 1.77 3.59 35.63
N ASN A 19 0.83 2.64 35.75
CA ASN A 19 0.74 1.72 36.89
C ASN A 19 1.56 0.43 36.71
N SER A 20 2.09 0.16 35.50
CA SER A 20 2.85 -1.06 35.23
C SER A 20 4.21 -1.12 35.96
N GLU A 21 4.53 -2.29 36.54
CA GLU A 21 5.78 -2.54 37.28
C GLU A 21 7.05 -2.30 36.44
N ARG A 22 6.95 -2.42 35.10
CA ARG A 22 8.05 -2.13 34.17
C ARG A 22 8.55 -0.68 34.23
N ASN A 23 7.71 0.27 34.65
CA ASN A 23 8.11 1.67 34.82
C ASN A 23 8.62 1.97 36.24
N VAL A 24 8.33 1.11 37.22
CA VAL A 24 8.77 1.27 38.62
C VAL A 24 10.28 1.03 38.77
N THR A 25 10.88 0.24 37.87
CA THR A 25 12.32 -0.09 37.89
C THR A 25 13.21 0.94 37.17
N HIS A 26 12.65 1.75 36.27
CA HIS A 26 13.39 2.83 35.61
C HIS A 26 13.51 4.05 36.54
N ARG A 27 14.65 4.15 37.26
CA ARG A 27 14.99 5.27 38.18
C ARG A 27 14.73 6.69 37.65
N LYS A 28 14.61 6.88 36.33
CA LYS A 28 14.37 8.18 35.67
C LYS A 28 12.91 8.62 35.58
N GLN A 29 11.93 7.73 35.80
CA GLN A 29 10.51 8.08 35.71
C GLN A 29 9.74 7.67 36.96
N ARG A 30 9.95 8.41 38.05
CA ARG A 30 9.06 8.39 39.23
C ARG A 30 7.93 9.41 39.14
N ARG A 31 7.92 10.26 38.10
CA ARG A 31 6.94 11.33 37.96
C ARG A 31 5.89 10.97 36.91
N PRO A 32 4.62 11.33 37.15
CA PRO A 32 3.61 11.30 36.12
C PRO A 32 3.98 12.25 34.96
N PRO A 33 3.43 12.02 33.75
CA PRO A 33 3.60 12.95 32.63
C PRO A 33 3.03 14.33 32.98
N THR A 34 3.75 15.38 32.61
CA THR A 34 3.22 16.74 32.61
C THR A 34 2.07 16.87 31.60
N GLU A 35 1.28 17.93 31.70
CA GLU A 35 0.19 18.19 30.76
C GLU A 35 0.66 18.25 29.29
N LYS A 36 1.81 18.90 29.03
CA LYS A 36 2.40 18.96 27.69
C LYS A 36 2.85 17.58 27.19
N GLU A 37 3.44 16.77 28.06
CA GLU A 37 3.81 15.38 27.72
C GLU A 37 2.57 14.52 27.47
N ARG A 38 1.50 14.73 28.24
CA ARG A 38 0.23 14.04 28.03
C ARG A 38 -0.41 14.41 26.69
N MET A 39 -0.36 15.68 26.30
CA MET A 39 -0.80 16.12 24.97
C MET A 39 0.03 15.48 23.85
N PHE A 40 1.35 15.44 24.03
CA PHE A 40 2.24 14.76 23.09
C PHE A 40 1.91 13.27 22.96
N LEU A 41 1.75 12.55 24.08
CA LEU A 41 1.36 11.13 24.09
C LEU A 41 -0.03 10.90 23.49
N LYS A 42 -0.99 11.80 23.73
CA LYS A 42 -2.31 11.74 23.11
C LYS A 42 -2.20 11.83 21.60
N ARG A 43 -1.36 12.74 21.10
CA ARG A 43 -1.11 12.86 19.66
C ARG A 43 -0.42 11.61 19.09
N CYS A 44 0.57 11.05 19.80
CA CYS A 44 1.17 9.77 19.42
C CYS A 44 0.14 8.64 19.37
N TYR A 45 -0.78 8.60 20.34
CA TYR A 45 -1.84 7.61 20.43
C TYR A 45 -2.83 7.75 19.27
N GLU A 46 -3.22 8.96 18.90
CA GLU A 46 -4.03 9.21 17.70
C GLU A 46 -3.35 8.67 16.45
N ILE A 47 -2.04 8.89 16.29
CA ILE A 47 -1.30 8.39 15.13
C ILE A 47 -1.20 6.85 15.16
N ASN A 48 -0.87 6.24 16.30
CA ASN A 48 -0.71 4.79 16.39
C ASN A 48 -2.03 4.01 16.31
N VAL A 49 -3.09 4.49 16.98
CA VAL A 49 -4.35 3.74 17.14
C VAL A 49 -5.41 4.17 16.15
N VAL A 50 -5.60 5.49 15.96
CA VAL A 50 -6.65 6.00 15.06
C VAL A 50 -6.18 5.97 13.61
N GLN A 51 -4.94 6.40 13.36
CA GLN A 51 -4.38 6.42 12.00
C GLN A 51 -3.65 5.12 11.64
N GLY A 52 -3.29 4.30 12.63
CA GLY A 52 -2.60 3.03 12.40
C GLY A 52 -1.16 3.16 11.93
N PHE A 53 -0.48 4.28 12.23
CA PHE A 53 0.89 4.52 11.75
C PHE A 53 1.89 4.56 12.88
N PHE A 54 3.15 4.25 12.57
CA PHE A 54 4.25 4.70 13.41
C PHE A 54 4.42 6.20 13.25
N PHE A 55 4.73 6.90 14.35
CA PHE A 55 4.97 8.34 14.30
C PHE A 55 6.46 8.64 14.18
N SER A 56 6.76 9.75 13.54
CA SER A 56 8.09 10.30 13.31
C SER A 56 8.08 11.79 13.63
N LYS A 57 9.22 12.44 13.44
CA LYS A 57 9.30 13.90 13.61
C LYS A 57 8.39 14.69 12.64
N HIS A 58 8.12 14.15 11.45
CA HIS A 58 7.32 14.85 10.44
C HIS A 58 5.86 15.02 10.85
N ASP A 59 5.37 14.17 11.75
CA ASP A 59 3.98 14.18 12.22
C ASP A 59 3.70 15.30 13.25
N PHE A 60 4.74 16.03 13.66
CA PHE A 60 4.71 17.11 14.65
C PHE A 60 5.29 18.40 14.04
N ALA A 61 4.59 18.98 13.07
CA ALA A 61 5.06 20.14 12.31
C ALA A 61 5.28 21.40 13.19
N ASP A 62 4.54 21.50 14.28
CA ASP A 62 4.60 22.55 15.30
C ASP A 62 5.79 22.44 16.25
N MET A 63 6.56 21.34 16.16
CA MET A 63 7.67 21.05 17.07
C MET A 63 9.02 21.15 16.36
N THR A 64 10.06 21.61 17.06
CA THR A 64 11.45 21.54 16.58
C THR A 64 12.00 20.11 16.68
N ASN A 65 13.06 19.81 15.92
CA ASN A 65 13.72 18.49 15.97
C ASN A 65 14.24 18.16 17.38
N GLU A 66 14.85 19.15 18.03
CA GLU A 66 15.38 19.06 19.39
C GLU A 66 14.27 18.79 20.40
N ASN A 67 13.15 19.53 20.33
CA ASN A 67 12.02 19.33 21.24
C ASN A 67 11.43 17.93 21.09
N PHE A 68 11.21 17.46 19.86
CA PHE A 68 10.70 16.11 19.61
C PHE A 68 11.63 15.03 20.17
N ARG A 69 12.95 15.16 19.93
CA ARG A 69 13.95 14.23 20.49
C ARG A 69 13.92 14.25 22.01
N GLN A 70 13.75 15.42 22.64
CA GLN A 70 13.66 15.55 24.09
C GLN A 70 12.40 14.86 24.62
N TYR A 71 11.24 15.02 23.97
CA TYR A 71 10.01 14.31 24.34
C TYR A 71 10.18 12.79 24.21
N VAL A 72 10.68 12.30 23.07
CA VAL A 72 10.92 10.87 22.85
C VAL A 72 11.91 10.31 23.87
N HIS A 73 12.98 11.04 24.19
CA HIS A 73 13.95 10.62 25.21
C HIS A 73 13.35 10.61 26.61
N ASN A 74 12.61 11.67 27.00
CA ASN A 74 11.99 11.76 28.31
C ASN A 74 10.90 10.71 28.53
N LEU A 75 10.23 10.31 27.45
CA LEU A 75 9.11 9.37 27.44
C LEU A 75 9.53 7.99 26.90
N SER A 76 10.83 7.69 26.85
CA SER A 76 11.36 6.44 26.27
C SER A 76 10.83 5.14 26.88
N PRO A 77 10.38 5.07 28.16
CA PRO A 77 9.72 3.86 28.66
C PRO A 77 8.35 3.61 28.01
N TRP A 78 7.68 4.68 27.58
CA TRP A 78 6.34 4.65 26.97
C TRP A 78 6.39 4.64 25.45
N ILE A 79 7.54 4.97 24.86
CA ILE A 79 7.75 5.07 23.42
C ILE A 79 8.88 4.13 23.00
N LYS A 80 8.55 3.20 22.11
CA LYS A 80 9.51 2.29 21.48
C LYS A 80 9.85 2.76 20.08
N LYS A 81 11.11 2.61 19.71
CA LYS A 81 11.59 2.84 18.35
C LYS A 81 11.36 1.56 17.54
N GLN A 82 10.53 1.62 16.52
CA GLN A 82 10.22 0.47 15.67
C GLN A 82 11.17 0.38 14.47
N ILE A 83 11.35 1.49 13.73
CA ILE A 83 12.15 1.50 12.49
C ILE A 83 13.35 2.42 12.69
N ASN A 84 14.54 1.87 12.45
CA ASN A 84 15.80 2.59 12.55
C ASN A 84 16.20 3.23 11.21
N SER A 85 15.49 4.29 10.83
CA SER A 85 15.70 5.05 9.58
C SER A 85 15.95 6.55 9.85
N ARG A 86 16.04 7.35 8.78
CA ARG A 86 16.15 8.83 8.84
C ARG A 86 15.01 9.45 8.04
N PRO A 87 13.96 9.98 8.70
CA PRO A 87 13.73 10.01 10.15
C PRO A 87 13.44 8.62 10.74
N ALA A 88 13.64 8.46 12.05
CA ALA A 88 13.25 7.24 12.76
C ALA A 88 11.75 7.20 13.06
N PHE A 89 11.20 5.99 13.19
CA PHE A 89 9.79 5.77 13.49
C PHE A 89 9.60 5.09 14.84
N TYR A 90 8.55 5.52 15.53
CA TYR A 90 8.26 5.19 16.92
C TYR A 90 6.81 4.76 17.10
N HIS A 91 6.54 4.03 18.17
CA HIS A 91 5.20 3.64 18.59
C HIS A 91 5.08 3.60 20.11
N LEU A 92 3.86 3.67 20.60
CA LEU A 92 3.56 3.54 22.02
C LEU A 92 3.71 2.09 22.49
N THR A 93 4.39 1.90 23.63
CA THR A 93 4.56 0.59 24.25
C THR A 93 3.20 -0.01 24.61
N GLY A 94 3.00 -1.29 24.26
CA GLY A 94 1.77 -2.02 24.61
C GLY A 94 0.57 -1.70 23.72
N ILE A 95 0.70 -0.76 22.77
CA ILE A 95 -0.25 -0.56 21.69
C ILE A 95 0.08 -1.51 20.55
N ASN A 96 -0.93 -2.26 20.11
CA ASN A 96 -0.81 -3.05 18.91
C ASN A 96 -1.01 -2.16 17.68
N VAL A 97 0.06 -2.01 16.91
CA VAL A 97 0.07 -1.31 15.63
C VAL A 97 0.08 -2.33 14.47
N GLU A 98 0.33 -3.61 14.74
CA GLU A 98 0.27 -4.70 13.78
C GLU A 98 -1.20 -5.01 13.45
N GLY A 99 -1.57 -4.86 12.17
CA GLY A 99 -2.94 -5.05 11.67
C GLY A 99 -3.78 -3.77 11.55
N ILE A 100 -3.27 -2.60 11.98
CA ILE A 100 -3.91 -1.28 11.79
C ILE A 100 -3.16 -0.45 10.72
N THR A 101 -1.96 -0.89 10.35
CA THR A 101 -1.17 -0.28 9.28
C THR A 101 -1.79 -0.52 7.92
N ILE A 102 -2.62 0.42 7.44
CA ILE A 102 -2.85 0.66 6.00
C ILE A 102 -1.51 0.89 5.27
N ASN A 103 -0.46 1.19 6.02
CA ASN A 103 0.86 1.47 5.51
C ASN A 103 1.91 0.73 6.33
N HIS A 104 2.30 -0.47 5.91
CA HIS A 104 3.70 -0.93 5.89
C HIS A 104 3.74 -2.30 5.21
N THR A 105 4.40 -2.33 4.04
CA THR A 105 4.93 -3.50 3.31
C THR A 105 3.98 -4.61 2.83
N GLU A 106 2.76 -4.74 3.36
CA GLU A 106 1.82 -5.80 2.95
C GLU A 106 0.42 -5.31 2.57
N VAL A 107 0.00 -4.14 3.04
CA VAL A 107 -1.32 -3.60 2.69
C VAL A 107 -1.22 -2.80 1.38
N ASN A 108 -1.80 -3.42 0.36
CA ASN A 108 -1.82 -3.05 -1.05
C ASN A 108 -2.72 -1.84 -1.39
N THR A 109 -3.26 -1.11 -0.42
CA THR A 109 -4.30 -0.09 -0.71
C THR A 109 -3.72 1.29 -0.97
N ILE A 110 -4.17 1.89 -2.06
CA ILE A 110 -3.86 3.28 -2.40
C ILE A 110 -4.46 4.21 -1.35
N SER A 111 -3.71 5.24 -0.95
CA SER A 111 -4.13 6.13 0.12
C SER A 111 -5.45 6.81 -0.22
N ILE A 112 -6.35 6.97 0.76
CA ILE A 112 -7.65 7.65 0.60
C ILE A 112 -7.48 9.06 -0.02
N ASN A 113 -6.36 9.73 0.28
CA ASN A 113 -6.05 11.06 -0.25
C ASN A 113 -5.51 11.07 -1.68
N PHE A 114 -5.30 9.90 -2.30
CA PHE A 114 -4.79 9.79 -3.66
C PHE A 114 -5.81 10.32 -4.68
N GLU A 115 -7.09 10.11 -4.42
CA GLU A 115 -8.19 10.66 -5.24
C GLU A 115 -8.20 12.19 -5.24
N SER A 116 -7.97 12.82 -4.08
CA SER A 116 -7.84 14.27 -4.00
C SER A 116 -6.66 14.78 -4.83
N LYS A 117 -5.55 14.04 -4.84
CA LYS A 117 -4.38 14.34 -5.68
C LYS A 117 -4.68 14.16 -7.17
N LEU A 118 -5.42 13.11 -7.55
CA LEU A 118 -5.85 12.93 -8.94
C LEU A 118 -6.79 14.04 -9.41
N LYS A 119 -7.71 14.50 -8.54
CA LYS A 119 -8.61 15.64 -8.83
C LYS A 119 -7.85 16.95 -9.07
N GLU A 120 -6.62 17.09 -8.58
CA GLU A 120 -5.77 18.25 -8.86
C GLU A 120 -5.21 18.24 -10.30
N CYS A 121 -5.22 17.09 -11.00
CA CYS A 121 -4.84 16.96 -12.40
C CYS A 121 -5.97 17.51 -13.30
N LYS A 122 -6.05 18.83 -13.42
CA LYS A 122 -7.25 19.58 -13.83
C LYS A 122 -7.63 19.58 -15.32
N LYS A 123 -6.89 18.96 -16.25
CA LYS A 123 -7.07 19.26 -17.70
C LYS A 123 -7.05 18.12 -18.71
N GLN A 124 -6.57 16.92 -18.36
CA GLN A 124 -6.49 15.78 -19.28
C GLN A 124 -6.71 14.46 -18.50
N PRO A 125 -7.17 13.38 -19.14
CA PRO A 125 -7.14 12.05 -18.52
C PRO A 125 -5.73 11.80 -17.95
N PRO A 126 -5.58 11.20 -16.75
CA PRO A 126 -4.28 11.13 -16.12
C PRO A 126 -3.33 10.25 -16.95
N GLU A 127 -2.15 10.77 -17.25
CA GLU A 127 -1.09 10.10 -18.00
C GLU A 127 0.20 10.10 -17.18
N MET A 128 0.90 8.97 -17.16
CA MET A 128 2.10 8.73 -16.37
C MET A 128 3.36 8.95 -17.22
N HIS A 129 4.27 9.74 -16.68
CA HIS A 129 5.59 10.06 -17.23
C HIS A 129 6.69 9.75 -16.21
N ASP A 130 7.93 9.63 -16.68
CA ASP A 130 9.15 9.51 -15.87
C ASP A 130 9.01 8.54 -14.69
N LEU A 131 8.83 7.26 -14.99
CA LEU A 131 8.51 6.25 -14.00
C LEU A 131 9.78 5.74 -13.33
N ARG A 132 9.73 5.51 -12.02
CA ARG A 132 10.73 4.70 -11.30
C ARG A 132 10.06 3.49 -10.69
N ILE A 133 10.43 2.33 -11.20
CA ILE A 133 9.87 1.03 -10.80
C ILE A 133 10.98 0.22 -10.16
N GLU A 134 10.70 -0.41 -9.03
CA GLU A 134 11.69 -1.19 -8.32
C GLU A 134 11.16 -2.54 -7.84
N THR A 135 12.10 -3.47 -7.69
CA THR A 135 11.87 -4.80 -7.15
C THR A 135 13.16 -5.30 -6.48
N HIS A 136 13.09 -6.47 -5.86
CA HIS A 136 14.25 -7.22 -5.41
C HIS A 136 14.50 -8.41 -6.32
N THR A 137 15.79 -8.67 -6.54
CA THR A 137 16.28 -9.75 -7.38
C THR A 137 17.32 -10.54 -6.60
N SER A 138 17.41 -11.85 -6.85
CA SER A 138 18.45 -12.71 -6.30
C SER A 138 19.42 -13.13 -7.40
N GLY A 139 20.72 -12.94 -7.18
CA GLY A 139 21.80 -13.37 -8.08
C GLY A 139 22.07 -12.48 -9.31
N LEU A 140 21.19 -11.51 -9.62
CA LEU A 140 21.38 -10.63 -10.77
C LEU A 140 22.63 -9.75 -10.64
N TYR A 141 22.91 -9.21 -9.45
CA TYR A 141 24.06 -8.34 -9.25
C TYR A 141 25.38 -9.09 -9.45
N GLU A 142 25.49 -10.29 -8.90
CA GLU A 142 26.64 -11.19 -9.02
C GLU A 142 26.87 -11.61 -10.47
N ALA A 143 25.80 -11.96 -11.19
CA ALA A 143 25.88 -12.28 -12.61
C ALA A 143 26.39 -11.09 -13.43
N LEU A 144 25.89 -9.89 -13.15
CA LEU A 144 26.31 -8.67 -13.85
C LEU A 144 27.74 -8.23 -13.54
N LEU A 145 28.28 -8.55 -12.36
CA LEU A 145 29.68 -8.25 -12.01
C LEU A 145 30.67 -8.90 -12.98
N ASN A 146 30.32 -10.04 -13.57
CA ASN A 146 31.17 -10.74 -14.54
C ASN A 146 31.26 -10.02 -15.90
N ILE A 147 30.36 -9.08 -16.17
CA ILE A 147 30.20 -8.44 -17.47
C ILE A 147 30.39 -6.92 -17.37
N ASN A 148 30.05 -6.33 -16.22
CA ASN A 148 30.04 -4.89 -16.01
C ASN A 148 30.81 -4.49 -14.75
N LYS A 149 31.44 -3.32 -14.79
CA LYS A 149 32.12 -2.74 -13.63
C LYS A 149 31.14 -1.93 -12.78
N PRO A 150 31.07 -2.18 -11.47
CA PRO A 150 30.23 -1.39 -10.58
C PRO A 150 30.77 0.03 -10.47
N HIS A 151 29.87 0.99 -10.29
CA HIS A 151 30.23 2.39 -10.13
C HIS A 151 31.02 2.61 -8.82
N THR A 152 32.04 3.47 -8.88
CA THR A 152 33.09 3.54 -7.86
C THR A 152 32.58 3.94 -6.47
N LYS A 153 31.56 4.81 -6.41
CA LYS A 153 31.02 5.40 -5.16
C LYS A 153 29.90 4.58 -4.52
N ASN A 154 28.83 4.32 -5.25
CA ASN A 154 27.61 3.65 -4.76
C ASN A 154 27.62 2.13 -4.97
N LYS A 155 28.64 1.59 -5.65
CA LYS A 155 28.78 0.16 -5.99
C LYS A 155 27.60 -0.41 -6.79
N GLN A 156 26.80 0.44 -7.43
CA GLN A 156 25.71 -0.02 -8.28
C GLN A 156 26.20 -0.30 -9.70
N ILE A 157 25.58 -1.26 -10.37
CA ILE A 157 25.78 -1.50 -11.80
C ILE A 157 24.68 -0.74 -12.54
N HIS A 158 25.09 0.20 -13.40
CA HIS A 158 24.19 1.02 -14.19
C HIS A 158 24.23 0.58 -15.64
N LEU A 159 23.08 0.22 -16.20
CA LEU A 159 22.92 -0.23 -17.57
C LEU A 159 22.00 0.72 -18.32
N SER A 160 22.37 1.11 -19.54
CA SER A 160 21.43 1.71 -20.47
C SER A 160 20.79 0.59 -21.28
N MET A 161 19.45 0.49 -21.26
CA MET A 161 18.79 -0.49 -22.10
C MET A 161 18.85 -0.04 -23.56
N PRO A 162 19.03 -0.96 -24.53
CA PRO A 162 18.77 -0.65 -25.92
C PRO A 162 17.29 -0.21 -26.07
N ASN A 163 16.96 0.48 -27.16
CA ASN A 163 15.58 0.92 -27.43
C ASN A 163 14.67 -0.30 -27.70
N ILE A 164 14.28 -1.01 -26.64
CA ILE A 164 13.33 -2.14 -26.67
C ILE A 164 11.98 -1.69 -27.25
N ARG A 165 11.61 -0.43 -27.01
CA ARG A 165 10.52 0.29 -27.70
C ARG A 165 10.97 1.74 -27.93
N THR A 166 10.74 2.27 -29.13
CA THR A 166 11.16 3.62 -29.53
C THR A 166 10.61 4.73 -28.61
N ARG A 167 9.44 4.52 -28.01
CA ARG A 167 8.79 5.49 -27.14
C ARG A 167 9.42 5.60 -25.74
N PHE A 168 10.13 4.58 -25.26
CA PHE A 168 10.65 4.51 -23.90
C PHE A 168 12.18 4.50 -23.88
N LYS A 169 12.75 5.38 -23.06
CA LYS A 169 14.18 5.35 -22.72
C LYS A 169 14.33 4.82 -21.32
N THR A 170 14.98 3.66 -21.19
CA THR A 170 15.11 2.96 -19.90
C THR A 170 16.55 2.86 -19.46
N LYS A 171 16.78 3.26 -18.21
CA LYS A 171 18.02 3.03 -17.49
C LYS A 171 17.76 2.10 -16.34
N VAL A 172 18.69 1.19 -16.10
CA VAL A 172 18.60 0.18 -15.04
C VAL A 172 19.74 0.38 -14.05
N SER A 173 19.42 0.29 -12.78
CA SER A 173 20.41 0.29 -11.70
C SER A 173 20.20 -0.96 -10.84
N VAL A 174 21.24 -1.76 -10.69
CA VAL A 174 21.25 -2.94 -9.83
C VAL A 174 22.19 -2.70 -8.66
N SER A 175 21.71 -2.93 -7.45
CA SER A 175 22.44 -2.72 -6.20
C SER A 175 22.94 -4.04 -5.62
N GLN A 176 24.02 -3.98 -4.84
CA GLN A 176 24.60 -5.14 -4.15
C GLN A 176 23.62 -5.90 -3.25
N ASN A 177 22.61 -5.21 -2.71
CA ASN A 177 21.59 -5.82 -1.86
C ASN A 177 20.43 -6.44 -2.66
N GLY A 178 20.61 -6.69 -3.96
CA GLY A 178 19.59 -7.28 -4.83
C GLY A 178 18.52 -6.29 -5.33
N ARG A 179 18.55 -5.01 -4.92
CA ARG A 179 17.57 -4.02 -5.40
C ARG A 179 17.79 -3.71 -6.89
N LEU A 180 16.76 -3.94 -7.68
CA LEU A 180 16.64 -3.54 -9.09
C LEU A 180 15.79 -2.28 -9.20
N LEU A 181 16.29 -1.25 -9.88
CA LEU A 181 15.58 0.00 -10.16
C LEU A 181 15.56 0.25 -11.67
N LEU A 182 14.36 0.34 -12.23
CA LEU A 182 14.11 0.79 -13.59
C LEU A 182 13.72 2.26 -13.57
N MET A 183 14.39 3.07 -14.37
CA MET A 183 14.04 4.47 -14.64
C MET A 183 13.57 4.56 -16.09
N ILE A 184 12.27 4.75 -16.29
CA ILE A 184 11.62 4.74 -17.61
C ILE A 184 11.17 6.15 -17.94
N ALA A 185 11.87 6.80 -18.88
CA ALA A 185 11.45 8.09 -19.43
C ALA A 185 10.57 7.87 -20.66
N CYS A 186 9.42 8.55 -20.68
CA CYS A 186 8.50 8.57 -21.83
C CYS A 186 8.88 9.74 -22.74
N THR A 187 9.18 9.49 -24.01
CA THR A 187 9.74 10.54 -24.89
C THR A 187 8.70 11.32 -25.68
N GLN A 188 7.59 10.67 -26.08
CA GLN A 188 6.59 11.27 -26.98
C GLN A 188 5.14 10.89 -26.62
N LYS A 189 4.94 9.69 -26.09
CA LYS A 189 3.62 9.17 -25.71
C LYS A 189 3.71 8.63 -24.28
N PRO A 190 3.08 9.28 -23.29
CA PRO A 190 3.05 8.76 -21.93
C PRO A 190 2.18 7.52 -21.80
N VAL A 191 2.25 6.91 -20.61
CA VAL A 191 1.44 5.74 -20.28
C VAL A 191 0.12 6.20 -19.68
N PRO A 192 -1.04 5.97 -20.32
CA PRO A 192 -2.32 6.34 -19.73
C PRO A 192 -2.52 5.67 -18.37
N TYR A 193 -3.03 6.40 -17.39
CA TYR A 193 -3.44 5.84 -16.09
C TYR A 193 -4.77 5.10 -16.25
N SER A 194 -4.71 3.90 -16.83
CA SER A 194 -5.85 3.05 -17.16
C SER A 194 -5.40 1.59 -17.24
N ILE A 195 -6.33 0.63 -17.20
CA ILE A 195 -6.03 -0.80 -17.38
C ILE A 195 -5.12 -1.03 -18.60
N GLY A 196 -5.46 -0.41 -19.74
CA GLY A 196 -4.69 -0.55 -20.98
C GLY A 196 -3.26 -0.05 -20.87
N GLY A 197 -3.06 1.11 -20.21
CA GLY A 197 -1.73 1.66 -19.99
C GLY A 197 -0.91 0.82 -18.99
N PHE A 198 -1.53 0.30 -17.93
CA PHE A 198 -0.86 -0.60 -16.99
C PHE A 198 -0.48 -1.95 -17.62
N ASN A 199 -1.36 -2.56 -18.42
CA ASN A 199 -1.04 -3.76 -19.19
C ASN A 199 0.17 -3.54 -20.11
N GLU A 200 0.20 -2.39 -20.78
CA GLU A 200 1.31 -2.03 -21.66
C GLU A 200 2.62 -1.80 -20.88
N LEU A 201 2.53 -1.20 -19.68
CA LEU A 201 3.66 -1.04 -18.79
C LEU A 201 4.19 -2.39 -18.30
N ILE A 202 3.32 -3.30 -17.87
CA ILE A 202 3.68 -4.65 -17.45
C ILE A 202 4.38 -5.40 -18.58
N GLU A 203 3.83 -5.37 -19.79
CA GLU A 203 4.45 -6.01 -20.97
C GLU A 203 5.85 -5.46 -21.23
N TYR A 204 6.02 -4.13 -21.14
CA TYR A 204 7.31 -3.49 -21.34
C TYR A 204 8.33 -3.87 -20.26
N VAL A 205 7.93 -3.84 -18.99
CA VAL A 205 8.81 -4.21 -17.87
C VAL A 205 9.21 -5.68 -17.94
N SER A 206 8.30 -6.57 -18.34
CA SER A 206 8.62 -7.98 -18.61
C SER A 206 9.69 -8.14 -19.69
N LYS A 207 9.62 -7.36 -20.78
CA LYS A 207 10.66 -7.36 -21.83
C LYS A 207 12.01 -6.87 -21.31
N VAL A 208 12.02 -5.86 -20.43
CA VAL A 208 13.25 -5.39 -19.76
C VAL A 208 13.82 -6.49 -18.86
N SER A 209 12.98 -7.16 -18.08
CA SER A 209 13.41 -8.28 -17.22
C SER A 209 14.03 -9.42 -18.04
N TYR A 210 13.38 -9.84 -19.12
CA TYR A 210 13.88 -10.86 -20.03
C TYR A 210 15.20 -10.46 -20.70
N TYR A 211 15.32 -9.20 -21.14
CA TYR A 211 16.57 -8.68 -21.66
C TYR A 211 17.69 -8.77 -20.62
N LEU A 212 17.42 -8.41 -19.37
CA LEU A 212 18.41 -8.51 -18.29
C LEU A 212 18.86 -9.96 -18.08
N MET A 213 17.94 -10.93 -18.08
CA MET A 213 18.27 -12.36 -17.96
C MET A 213 19.16 -12.85 -19.10
N THR A 214 18.85 -12.43 -20.32
CA THR A 214 19.62 -12.77 -21.53
C THR A 214 20.99 -12.12 -21.51
N TYR A 215 21.05 -10.84 -21.14
CA TYR A 215 22.28 -10.05 -21.10
C TYR A 215 23.23 -10.50 -20.00
N SER A 216 22.71 -10.88 -18.83
CA SER A 216 23.52 -11.45 -17.73
C SER A 216 23.87 -12.92 -17.93
N ASN A 217 23.25 -13.59 -18.92
CA ASN A 217 23.26 -15.04 -19.08
C ASN A 217 22.92 -15.78 -17.77
N PHE A 218 21.94 -15.25 -17.04
CA PHE A 218 21.55 -15.77 -15.73
C PHE A 218 20.06 -15.55 -15.47
N ASP A 219 19.38 -16.62 -15.09
CA ASP A 219 17.96 -16.60 -14.73
C ASP A 219 17.81 -16.17 -13.25
N PHE A 220 17.68 -14.86 -13.04
CA PHE A 220 17.54 -14.31 -11.70
C PHE A 220 16.11 -14.42 -11.19
N VAL A 221 15.97 -14.70 -9.89
CA VAL A 221 14.65 -14.78 -9.24
C VAL A 221 14.16 -13.38 -8.90
N THR A 222 12.89 -13.09 -9.21
CA THR A 222 12.20 -11.83 -8.93
C THR A 222 10.71 -12.08 -8.67
N GLU A 223 10.05 -11.16 -7.97
CA GLU A 223 8.59 -11.10 -7.89
C GLU A 223 7.98 -10.93 -9.31
N PRO A 224 6.72 -11.38 -9.55
CA PRO A 224 5.99 -11.06 -10.79
C PRO A 224 5.96 -9.56 -11.07
N VAL A 225 6.01 -9.17 -12.34
CA VAL A 225 6.09 -7.75 -12.73
C VAL A 225 4.93 -6.90 -12.19
N SER A 226 3.73 -7.47 -12.07
CA SER A 226 2.56 -6.77 -11.48
C SER A 226 2.78 -6.34 -10.02
N GLN A 227 3.64 -7.07 -9.31
CA GLN A 227 4.00 -6.85 -7.90
C GLN A 227 5.15 -5.85 -7.73
N TRP A 228 5.81 -5.44 -8.83
CA TRP A 228 6.89 -4.46 -8.76
C TRP A 228 6.33 -3.12 -8.32
N ARG A 229 7.15 -2.34 -7.63
CA ARG A 229 6.69 -1.17 -6.91
C ARG A 229 7.05 0.11 -7.66
N MET A 230 6.05 0.89 -8.02
CA MET A 230 6.20 2.26 -8.50
C MET A 230 6.56 3.16 -7.31
N SER A 231 7.78 3.67 -7.33
CA SER A 231 8.35 4.55 -6.29
C SER A 231 8.33 6.03 -6.67
N TYR A 232 8.14 6.30 -7.97
CA TYR A 232 8.07 7.65 -8.51
C TYR A 232 7.34 7.64 -9.86
N TYR A 233 6.49 8.63 -10.11
CA TYR A 233 5.97 8.94 -11.44
C TYR A 233 5.41 10.36 -11.48
N HIS A 234 5.39 10.93 -12.67
CA HIS A 234 4.76 12.21 -12.98
C HIS A 234 3.38 11.97 -13.59
N LEU A 235 2.34 12.61 -13.06
CA LEU A 235 1.02 12.64 -13.66
C LEU A 235 0.83 13.95 -14.43
N ASN A 236 0.57 13.85 -15.73
CA ASN A 236 0.35 14.97 -16.66
C ASN A 236 1.44 16.07 -16.64
N HIS A 237 2.63 15.79 -16.08
CA HIS A 237 3.63 16.79 -15.70
C HIS A 237 3.18 17.85 -14.67
N ASP A 238 1.94 17.75 -14.18
CA ASP A 238 1.35 18.67 -13.20
C ASP A 238 1.67 18.23 -11.76
N LEU A 239 1.70 16.92 -11.54
CA LEU A 239 1.80 16.33 -10.20
C LEU A 239 2.90 15.28 -10.14
N ILE A 240 3.80 15.45 -9.18
CA ILE A 240 4.85 14.47 -8.88
C ILE A 240 4.37 13.58 -7.75
N ILE A 241 4.24 12.28 -8.02
CA ILE A 241 4.05 11.28 -6.99
C ILE A 241 5.43 10.72 -6.64
N ASP A 242 6.05 11.34 -5.63
CA ASP A 242 7.28 10.90 -4.97
C ASP A 242 6.94 10.66 -3.50
N SER A 243 7.14 9.44 -3.01
CA SER A 243 7.05 9.18 -1.58
C SER A 243 8.11 8.16 -1.16
N SER A 244 9.01 8.57 -0.27
CA SER A 244 9.89 7.65 0.43
C SER A 244 9.13 6.71 1.38
N MET A 245 7.88 7.05 1.71
CA MET A 245 7.04 6.34 2.66
C MET A 245 6.14 5.29 2.00
N PHE A 246 5.83 5.42 0.69
CA PHE A 246 4.90 4.54 -0.03
C PHE A 246 5.40 4.22 -1.43
N LYS A 247 5.48 2.92 -1.75
CA LYS A 247 5.71 2.43 -3.11
C LYS A 247 4.55 1.51 -3.46
N TYR A 248 3.76 1.89 -4.45
CA TYR A 248 2.56 1.14 -4.82
C TYR A 248 2.92 0.02 -5.80
N LYS A 249 2.34 -1.16 -5.64
CA LYS A 249 2.45 -2.19 -6.66
C LYS A 249 1.73 -1.74 -7.93
N ILE A 250 2.24 -2.17 -9.09
CA ILE A 250 1.64 -1.85 -10.38
C ILE A 250 0.19 -2.34 -10.42
N GLU A 251 -0.09 -3.54 -9.92
CA GLU A 251 -1.45 -4.10 -9.89
C GLU A 251 -2.43 -3.26 -9.04
N ASN A 252 -1.99 -2.73 -7.90
CA ASN A 252 -2.85 -1.91 -7.05
C ASN A 252 -3.23 -0.60 -7.76
N LEU A 253 -2.26 0.01 -8.46
CA LEU A 253 -2.50 1.20 -9.29
C LEU A 253 -3.39 0.88 -10.49
N GLN A 254 -3.24 -0.31 -11.06
CA GLN A 254 -4.10 -0.79 -12.13
C GLN A 254 -5.54 -0.98 -11.65
N GLU A 255 -5.77 -1.67 -10.54
CA GLU A 255 -7.10 -1.84 -9.93
C GLU A 255 -7.73 -0.49 -9.62
N HIS A 256 -6.97 0.44 -9.05
CA HIS A 256 -7.45 1.79 -8.77
C HIS A 256 -7.74 2.61 -10.02
N SER A 257 -7.05 2.37 -11.14
CA SER A 257 -7.41 3.03 -12.40
C SER A 257 -8.82 2.67 -12.88
N VAL A 258 -9.42 1.60 -12.34
CA VAL A 258 -10.78 1.14 -12.61
C VAL A 258 -11.80 1.66 -11.60
N THR A 259 -11.34 1.95 -10.38
CA THR A 259 -12.17 2.44 -9.28
C THR A 259 -11.92 3.93 -9.07
N TYR A 260 -12.84 4.77 -9.51
CA TYR A 260 -12.76 6.21 -9.21
C TYR A 260 -14.03 6.72 -8.54
N LEU A 261 -13.85 7.69 -7.64
CA LEU A 261 -14.95 8.42 -7.02
C LEU A 261 -15.51 9.47 -7.97
N LYS A 262 -16.74 9.27 -8.46
CA LYS A 262 -17.44 10.26 -9.29
C LYS A 262 -18.48 11.01 -8.46
N GLU A 263 -18.49 12.34 -8.58
CA GLU A 263 -19.62 13.13 -8.10
C GLU A 263 -20.75 13.05 -9.13
N LEU A 264 -21.86 12.46 -8.71
CA LEU A 264 -23.12 12.46 -9.43
C LEU A 264 -24.15 13.17 -8.56
N GLU A 265 -24.72 14.26 -9.08
CA GLU A 265 -25.81 15.01 -8.43
C GLU A 265 -25.51 15.39 -6.96
N GLY A 266 -24.27 15.79 -6.68
CA GLY A 266 -23.83 16.21 -5.34
C GLY A 266 -23.53 15.07 -4.36
N LYS A 267 -23.55 13.81 -4.80
CA LYS A 267 -23.11 12.65 -4.01
C LYS A 267 -21.89 11.98 -4.66
N THR A 268 -20.90 11.66 -3.83
CA THR A 268 -19.73 10.89 -4.25
C THR A 268 -20.09 9.40 -4.26
N VAL A 269 -20.04 8.79 -5.44
CA VAL A 269 -20.30 7.34 -5.61
C VAL A 269 -19.06 6.65 -6.16
N LEU A 270 -18.73 5.49 -5.57
CA LEU A 270 -17.67 4.60 -6.04
C LEU A 270 -18.17 3.90 -7.32
N ARG A 271 -17.48 4.11 -8.44
CA ARG A 271 -17.82 3.48 -9.71
C ARG A 271 -16.74 2.48 -10.11
N TYR A 272 -17.17 1.31 -10.57
CA TYR A 272 -16.30 0.29 -11.16
C TYR A 272 -16.51 0.31 -12.68
N GLU A 273 -15.49 0.71 -13.45
CA GLU A 273 -15.58 0.65 -14.92
C GLU A 273 -15.03 -0.67 -15.47
N LYS A 274 -15.91 -1.65 -15.65
CA LYS A 274 -15.55 -2.90 -16.33
C LYS A 274 -15.39 -2.63 -17.83
N THR A 275 -14.21 -2.87 -18.39
CA THR A 275 -14.00 -2.82 -19.84
C THR A 275 -14.76 -3.97 -20.50
N ILE A 276 -15.86 -3.66 -21.18
CA ILE A 276 -16.64 -4.64 -21.96
C ILE A 276 -15.80 -5.01 -23.19
N SER A 277 -15.59 -6.31 -23.40
CA SER A 277 -14.89 -6.80 -24.60
C SER A 277 -15.76 -6.51 -25.84
N PRO A 278 -15.18 -6.16 -27.00
CA PRO A 278 -15.93 -5.63 -28.16
C PRO A 278 -16.94 -6.60 -28.79
N ASN A 279 -17.00 -7.85 -28.34
CA ASN A 279 -17.86 -8.90 -28.89
C ASN A 279 -19.06 -9.26 -28.02
N LYS A 280 -19.38 -8.47 -26.99
CA LYS A 280 -20.60 -8.66 -26.19
C LYS A 280 -21.33 -7.33 -26.02
N THR A 281 -22.63 -7.35 -26.26
CA THR A 281 -23.50 -6.21 -26.05
C THR A 281 -23.75 -5.99 -24.55
N ILE A 282 -24.11 -4.75 -24.19
CA ILE A 282 -24.40 -4.37 -22.78
C ILE A 282 -25.54 -5.22 -22.21
N GLU A 283 -26.53 -5.55 -23.03
CA GLU A 283 -27.69 -6.36 -22.66
C GLU A 283 -27.26 -7.81 -22.34
N GLU A 284 -26.39 -8.41 -23.16
CA GLU A 284 -25.88 -9.77 -22.91
C GLU A 284 -25.10 -9.88 -21.59
N GLU A 285 -24.33 -8.86 -21.21
CA GLU A 285 -23.63 -8.87 -19.91
C GLU A 285 -24.57 -8.64 -18.72
N GLN A 286 -25.63 -7.84 -18.89
CA GLN A 286 -26.64 -7.63 -17.84
C GLN A 286 -27.42 -8.92 -17.57
N THR A 287 -27.77 -9.67 -18.61
CA THR A 287 -28.44 -10.97 -18.47
C THR A 287 -27.54 -11.97 -17.77
N ILE A 288 -26.26 -12.07 -18.16
CA ILE A 288 -25.28 -12.96 -17.50
C ILE A 288 -25.05 -12.57 -16.03
N ALA A 289 -25.04 -11.27 -15.71
CA ALA A 289 -24.88 -10.78 -14.35
C ALA A 289 -26.12 -11.08 -13.49
N MET A 290 -27.32 -10.92 -14.05
CA MET A 290 -28.57 -11.32 -13.40
C MET A 290 -28.62 -12.83 -13.16
N GLU A 291 -28.25 -13.64 -14.16
CA GLU A 291 -28.20 -15.10 -14.04
C GLU A 291 -27.22 -15.56 -12.95
N LYS A 292 -26.04 -14.92 -12.86
CA LYS A 292 -25.06 -15.23 -11.81
C LYS A 292 -25.52 -14.81 -10.41
N GLU A 293 -26.19 -13.67 -10.29
CA GLU A 293 -26.74 -13.22 -9.02
C GLU A 293 -27.92 -14.10 -8.59
N GLN A 294 -28.72 -14.56 -9.55
CA GLN A 294 -29.80 -15.50 -9.30
C GLN A 294 -29.27 -16.88 -8.89
N GLU A 295 -28.22 -17.39 -9.54
CA GLU A 295 -27.51 -18.61 -9.08
C GLU A 295 -26.90 -18.45 -7.67
N ARG A 296 -26.43 -17.25 -7.30
CA ARG A 296 -25.92 -16.96 -5.95
C ARG A 296 -27.05 -17.03 -4.93
N LEU A 297 -28.17 -16.38 -5.22
CA LEU A 297 -29.35 -16.36 -4.36
C LEU A 297 -29.96 -17.76 -4.20
N GLU A 298 -30.01 -18.56 -5.27
CA GLU A 298 -30.51 -19.94 -5.21
C GLU A 298 -29.60 -20.86 -4.40
N LYS A 299 -28.27 -20.68 -4.47
CA LYS A 299 -27.32 -21.40 -3.60
C LYS A 299 -27.44 -20.98 -2.13
N GLU A 300 -27.59 -19.69 -1.87
CA GLU A 300 -27.82 -19.17 -0.51
C GLU A 300 -29.15 -19.66 0.07
N TRP A 301 -30.17 -19.90 -0.77
CA TRP A 301 -31.46 -20.44 -0.34
C TRP A 301 -31.41 -21.95 -0.04
N CYS A 302 -30.65 -22.73 -0.82
CA CYS A 302 -30.52 -24.17 -0.59
C CYS A 302 -29.71 -24.54 0.67
N ASP A 303 -28.86 -23.64 1.18
CA ASP A 303 -28.06 -23.90 2.38
C ASP A 303 -28.84 -23.70 3.70
N ASP A 304 -30.02 -23.06 3.67
CA ASP A 304 -30.80 -22.70 4.87
C ASP A 304 -31.81 -23.79 5.31
N GLU A 305 -32.14 -24.76 4.46
CA GLU A 305 -33.10 -25.84 4.80
C GLU A 305 -32.51 -26.97 5.67
N THR A 306 -31.21 -26.97 5.96
CA THR A 306 -30.58 -27.99 6.84
C THR A 306 -30.50 -27.60 8.32
N ALA A 307 -30.96 -26.41 8.73
CA ALA A 307 -30.77 -25.90 10.09
C ALA A 307 -31.94 -26.07 11.07
N HIS A 308 -33.14 -26.52 10.66
CA HIS A 308 -34.26 -26.69 11.60
C HIS A 308 -35.11 -27.96 11.34
N PRO A 309 -35.05 -29.01 12.18
CA PRO A 309 -36.12 -30.00 12.23
C PRO A 309 -37.32 -29.35 12.93
N VAL A 310 -38.31 -28.90 12.16
CA VAL A 310 -39.59 -28.46 12.72
C VAL A 310 -40.37 -29.70 13.18
N GLU A 311 -40.43 -29.89 14.49
CA GLU A 311 -41.39 -30.78 15.15
C GLU A 311 -42.82 -30.38 14.77
N PHE A 312 -43.43 -31.07 13.81
CA PHE A 312 -44.89 -31.05 13.65
C PHE A 312 -45.52 -32.19 14.43
N LYS A 313 -45.78 -31.95 15.73
CA LYS A 313 -46.87 -32.62 16.44
C LYS A 313 -48.10 -31.70 16.41
N LYS A 314 -49.18 -32.14 15.75
CA LYS A 314 -50.42 -32.52 16.44
C LYS A 314 -51.57 -32.90 15.50
N ALA A 315 -52.34 -33.86 16.01
CA ALA A 315 -53.78 -34.04 15.85
C ALA A 315 -54.27 -34.60 14.51
N ASN A 316 -54.35 -35.94 14.45
CA ASN A 316 -55.48 -36.60 13.79
C ASN A 316 -55.82 -37.92 14.51
N GLU A 317 -56.26 -37.80 15.76
CA GLU A 317 -57.09 -38.80 16.45
C GLU A 317 -58.27 -38.05 17.06
N LEU A 318 -59.31 -37.85 16.25
CA LEU A 318 -60.73 -37.74 16.63
C LEU A 318 -61.57 -37.49 15.37
N SER A 319 -61.62 -38.49 14.48
CA SER A 319 -62.81 -38.75 13.65
C SER A 319 -62.79 -40.17 13.07
N LYS A 320 -63.00 -41.17 13.94
CA LYS A 320 -63.97 -42.28 13.82
C LYS A 320 -63.59 -43.44 14.72
#